data_AF-X0ZG55-F1
#
_entry.id   AF-X0ZG55-F1
#
_cell.length_a   1.000
_cell.length_b   1.000
_cell.length_c   1.000
_cell.angle_alpha   90.00
_cell.angle_beta   90.00
_cell.angle_gamma   90.00
#
_symmetry.space_group_name_H-M   'P 1'
#
loop_
_entity.id
_entity.type
_entity.pdbx_description
1 polymer ?
#
loop_
_entity_poly.entity_id
_entity_poly.type
_entity_poly.pdbx_seq_one_letter_code
_entity_poly.pdbx_strand_id
1 'polypeptide(L)'
;ILFFGISLLFALRNPAPGVFLFFIGANLLLWYFFTHQVDRFLYPATAAGAILAAGGFCWLRTNTRLYLRPAAALLLLIFTLLGVSHDVTVETATGPEDKRTTRTEINPYHKDAVKCLLGRKAGGDFLKEQMPVARCFEEINRLPERSVILFIGEARPFYVERRKIFWTVFDRNVFEEMAMASASTDVLAEELRARGVTHVFINYGEIERYDRTYAFVHDGRRYKGYFNM
;
A
#
# COMPACT_ATOMS: atom_id res chain seq x y z
N ILE A 1 2.26 15.24 11.41
CA ILE A 1 2.37 15.95 12.73
C ILE A 1 2.83 17.41 12.58
N LEU A 2 3.68 17.72 11.58
CA LEU A 2 4.11 19.04 11.09
C LEU A 2 3.08 20.20 11.11
N PHE A 3 1.79 19.88 10.92
CA PHE A 3 0.76 20.87 10.60
C PHE A 3 -0.06 21.35 11.80
N PHE A 4 0.02 20.70 12.97
CA PHE A 4 -0.98 20.94 14.03
C PHE A 4 -0.78 22.23 14.82
N GLY A 5 0.46 22.67 15.10
CA GLY A 5 0.69 23.79 16.03
C GLY A 5 0.16 25.15 15.52
N ILE A 6 0.50 25.50 14.27
CA ILE A 6 0.06 26.77 13.65
C ILE A 6 -1.44 26.70 13.30
N SER A 7 -1.91 25.53 12.87
CA SER A 7 -3.33 25.26 12.58
C SER A 7 -4.22 25.37 13.82
N LEU A 8 -3.75 24.90 14.98
CA LEU A 8 -4.48 24.96 16.24
C LEU A 8 -4.63 26.40 16.74
N LEU A 9 -3.57 27.22 16.64
CA LEU A 9 -3.65 28.65 17.00
C LEU A 9 -4.60 29.43 16.10
N PHE A 10 -4.60 29.14 14.79
CA PHE A 10 -5.55 29.71 13.85
C PHE A 10 -6.99 29.26 14.14
N ALA A 11 -7.17 27.99 14.52
CA ALA A 11 -8.47 27.39 14.76
C ALA A 11 -9.10 27.72 16.11
N LEU A 12 -8.30 27.97 17.15
CA LEU A 12 -8.79 28.48 18.42
C LEU A 12 -9.29 29.93 18.34
N ARG A 13 -8.96 30.66 17.26
CA ARG A 13 -9.36 32.06 17.06
C ARG A 13 -10.37 32.30 15.93
N ASN A 14 -10.67 31.29 15.12
CA ASN A 14 -11.62 31.41 14.03
C ASN A 14 -12.56 30.20 14.03
N PRO A 15 -13.88 30.36 13.88
CA PRO A 15 -14.80 29.23 13.82
C PRO A 15 -14.71 28.44 12.51
N ALA A 16 -14.33 29.10 11.41
CA ALA A 16 -14.21 28.50 10.07
C ALA A 16 -13.33 27.23 9.96
N PRO A 17 -12.14 27.15 10.58
CA PRO A 17 -11.30 25.94 10.59
C PRO A 17 -11.81 24.79 11.47
N GLY A 18 -12.88 24.98 12.26
CA GLY A 18 -13.41 23.95 13.16
C GLY A 18 -13.81 22.67 12.44
N VAL A 19 -14.32 22.78 11.20
CA VAL A 19 -14.69 21.62 10.37
C VAL A 19 -13.48 20.73 10.03
N PHE A 20 -12.32 21.33 9.75
CA PHE A 20 -11.11 20.58 9.41
C PHE A 20 -10.49 19.94 10.64
N LEU A 21 -10.50 20.63 11.79
CA LEU A 21 -10.06 20.04 13.06
C LEU A 21 -10.95 18.86 13.47
N PHE A 22 -12.27 19.03 13.36
CA PHE A 22 -13.22 17.96 13.60
C PHE A 22 -12.96 16.78 12.66
N PHE A 23 -12.80 17.03 11.35
CA PHE A 23 -12.51 16.00 10.37
C PHE A 23 -11.22 15.22 10.70
N ILE A 24 -10.14 15.94 11.04
CA ILE A 24 -8.87 15.33 11.44
C ILE A 24 -9.04 14.51 12.72
N GLY A 25 -9.73 15.05 13.73
CA GLY A 25 -10.00 14.35 14.99
C GLY A 25 -10.84 13.09 14.78
N ALA A 26 -11.92 13.19 14.00
CA ALA A 26 -12.76 12.05 13.65
C ALA A 26 -11.97 10.99 12.86
N ASN A 27 -11.10 11.39 11.94
CA ASN A 27 -10.26 10.47 11.18
C ASN A 27 -9.21 9.78 12.07
N LEU A 28 -8.64 10.49 13.05
CA LEU A 28 -7.73 9.90 14.06
C LEU A 28 -8.45 8.90 14.97
N LEU A 29 -9.66 9.22 15.43
CA LEU A 29 -10.49 8.30 16.20
C LEU A 29 -10.85 7.06 15.37
N LEU A 30 -11.26 7.26 14.12
CA LEU A 30 -11.53 6.16 13.20
C LEU A 30 -10.29 5.27 13.03
N TRP A 31 -9.14 5.88 12.77
CA TRP A 31 -7.86 5.18 12.61
C TRP A 31 -7.52 4.34 13.85
N TYR A 32 -7.61 4.95 15.03
CA TYR A 32 -7.26 4.32 16.30
C TYR A 32 -8.17 3.13 16.65
N PHE A 33 -9.49 3.30 16.51
CA PHE A 33 -10.46 2.31 16.96
C PHE A 33 -10.86 1.28 15.89
N PHE A 34 -10.81 1.63 14.60
CA PHE A 34 -11.48 0.82 13.55
C PHE A 34 -10.56 0.34 12.43
N THR A 35 -9.33 0.84 12.32
CA THR A 35 -8.48 0.54 11.14
C THR A 35 -7.32 -0.39 11.40
N HIS A 36 -7.23 -0.97 12.60
CA HIS A 36 -6.04 -1.72 13.05
C HIS A 36 -4.75 -0.87 12.95
N GLN A 37 -4.91 0.45 13.10
CA GLN A 37 -3.82 1.43 13.04
C GLN A 37 -3.02 1.34 11.74
N VAL A 38 -3.71 1.20 10.61
CA VAL A 38 -3.07 1.17 9.30
C VAL A 38 -2.94 2.60 8.77
N ASP A 39 -1.71 3.05 8.54
CA ASP A 39 -1.38 4.46 8.27
C ASP A 39 -2.07 5.06 7.04
N ARG A 40 -2.40 4.26 6.03
CA ARG A 40 -3.07 4.75 4.80
C ARG A 40 -4.43 5.40 5.08
N PHE A 41 -5.06 5.07 6.19
CA PHE A 41 -6.34 5.69 6.58
C PHE A 41 -6.17 7.12 7.14
N LEU A 42 -4.94 7.55 7.42
CA LEU A 42 -4.61 8.92 7.84
C LEU A 42 -4.40 9.87 6.65
N TYR A 43 -4.31 9.38 5.41
CA TYR A 43 -4.11 10.22 4.23
C TYR A 43 -5.19 11.29 4.02
N PRO A 44 -6.48 11.06 4.29
CA PRO A 44 -7.46 12.14 4.23
C PRO A 44 -7.16 13.27 5.23
N ALA A 45 -6.68 12.93 6.45
CA ALA A 45 -6.33 13.93 7.45
C ALA A 45 -5.10 14.78 7.08
N THR A 46 -4.18 14.26 6.24
CA THR A 46 -3.02 15.05 5.79
C THR A 46 -3.45 16.20 4.87
N ALA A 47 -4.43 15.98 3.98
CA ALA A 47 -4.97 17.02 3.11
C ALA A 47 -5.64 18.15 3.92
N ALA A 48 -6.49 17.79 4.89
CA ALA A 48 -7.11 18.76 5.79
C ALA A 48 -6.06 19.52 6.63
N GLY A 49 -5.03 18.81 7.11
CA GLY A 49 -3.90 19.40 7.81
C GLY A 49 -3.13 20.41 6.95
N ALA A 50 -2.91 20.13 5.67
CA ALA A 50 -2.25 21.03 4.74
C ALA A 50 -3.04 22.33 4.51
N ILE A 51 -4.36 22.24 4.35
CA ILE A 51 -5.25 23.40 4.21
C ILE A 51 -5.21 24.28 5.46
N LEU A 52 -5.31 23.68 6.64
CA LEU A 52 -5.23 24.41 7.90
C LEU A 52 -3.88 25.11 8.09
N ALA A 53 -2.78 24.44 7.71
CA ALA A 53 -1.47 25.05 7.76
C ALA A 53 -1.34 26.23 6.80
N ALA A 54 -1.82 26.09 5.55
CA ALA A 54 -1.83 27.19 4.59
C ALA A 54 -2.64 28.40 5.11
N GLY A 55 -3.82 28.16 5.68
CA GLY A 55 -4.63 29.19 6.33
C GLY A 55 -3.91 29.88 7.49
N GLY A 56 -3.24 29.10 8.34
CA GLY A 56 -2.40 29.61 9.43
C GLY A 56 -1.23 30.46 8.94
N PHE A 57 -0.60 30.10 7.82
CA PHE A 57 0.43 30.90 7.18
C PHE A 57 -0.11 32.22 6.62
N CYS A 58 -1.25 32.20 5.93
CA CYS A 58 -1.91 33.40 5.44
C CYS A 58 -2.28 34.36 6.59
N TRP A 59 -2.76 33.81 7.72
CA TRP A 59 -3.08 34.59 8.91
C TRP A 59 -1.84 35.20 9.58
N LEU A 60 -0.74 34.45 9.69
CA LEU A 60 0.54 34.97 10.20
C LEU A 60 1.12 36.10 9.33
N ARG A 61 0.84 36.06 8.02
CA ARG A 61 1.25 37.10 7.06
C ARG A 61 0.46 38.40 7.26
N THR A 62 -0.84 38.34 7.55
CA THR A 62 -1.69 39.54 7.69
C THR A 62 -1.68 40.13 9.09
N ASN A 63 -1.36 39.34 10.13
CA ASN A 63 -1.28 39.81 11.50
C ASN A 63 0.09 40.49 11.79
N THR A 64 0.07 41.65 12.47
CA THR A 64 1.19 42.62 12.57
C THR A 64 2.21 42.35 13.69
N ARG A 65 2.05 41.28 14.46
CA ARG A 65 3.03 40.88 15.50
C ARG A 65 4.26 40.23 14.84
N LEU A 66 5.15 41.09 14.31
CA LEU A 66 6.35 40.74 13.54
C LEU A 66 7.21 39.65 14.21
N TYR A 67 7.23 39.61 15.53
CA TYR A 67 8.05 38.69 16.33
C TYR A 67 7.56 37.23 16.29
N LEU A 68 6.31 36.96 15.90
CA LEU A 68 5.80 35.58 15.78
C LEU A 68 6.17 34.93 14.43
N ARG A 69 6.51 35.74 13.42
CA ARG A 69 6.90 35.26 12.08
C ARG A 69 8.20 34.46 12.07
N PRO A 70 9.32 34.93 12.67
CA PRO A 70 10.56 34.14 12.71
C PRO A 70 10.40 32.86 13.54
N ALA A 71 9.63 32.89 14.63
CA ALA A 71 9.34 31.70 15.43
C ALA A 71 8.52 30.66 14.66
N ALA A 72 7.50 31.08 13.92
CA ALA A 72 6.70 30.19 13.07
C ALA A 72 7.52 29.63 11.90
N ALA A 73 8.37 30.44 11.27
CA ALA A 73 9.29 30.01 10.21
C ALA A 73 10.34 29.02 10.73
N LEU A 74 10.91 29.28 11.92
CA LEU A 74 11.86 28.39 12.57
C LEU A 74 11.21 27.06 12.97
N LEU A 75 9.99 27.08 13.51
CA LEU A 75 9.23 25.86 13.80
C LEU A 75 8.95 25.06 12.51
N LEU A 76 8.50 25.72 11.44
CA LEU A 76 8.30 25.05 10.16
C LEU A 76 9.61 24.42 9.65
N LEU A 77 10.71 25.16 9.74
CA LEU A 77 12.03 24.69 9.33
C LEU A 77 12.46 23.49 10.17
N ILE A 78 12.38 23.57 11.50
CA ILE A 78 12.70 22.46 12.42
C ILE A 78 11.84 21.25 12.08
N PHE A 79 10.53 21.41 11.90
CA PHE A 79 9.67 20.28 11.58
C PHE A 79 9.94 19.71 10.20
N THR A 80 10.25 20.54 9.20
CA THR A 80 10.65 20.08 7.86
C THR A 80 11.96 19.31 7.94
N LEU A 81 12.93 19.81 8.71
CA LEU A 81 14.20 19.16 8.97
C LEU A 81 14.02 17.85 9.76
N LEU A 82 13.10 17.80 10.73
CA LEU A 82 12.77 16.58 11.49
C LEU A 82 12.02 15.55 10.64
N GLY A 83 11.16 15.98 9.73
CA GLY A 83 10.51 15.12 8.75
C GLY A 83 11.53 14.52 7.79
N VAL A 84 12.41 15.36 7.23
CA VAL A 84 13.52 14.93 6.38
C VAL A 84 14.48 14.04 7.16
N SER A 85 14.80 14.34 8.43
CA SER A 85 15.69 13.50 9.23
C SER A 85 15.06 12.17 9.58
N HIS A 86 13.75 12.11 9.86
CA HIS A 86 13.05 10.84 10.05
C HIS A 86 13.13 10.00 8.77
N ASP A 87 12.89 10.61 7.61
CA ASP A 87 13.00 9.92 6.32
C ASP A 87 14.45 9.47 6.03
N VAL A 88 15.47 10.27 6.37
CA VAL A 88 16.90 9.95 6.20
C VAL A 88 17.40 8.92 7.21
N THR A 89 17.03 9.02 8.48
CA THR A 89 17.47 8.10 9.54
C THR A 89 16.94 6.70 9.28
N VAL A 90 15.67 6.59 8.88
CA VAL A 90 15.12 5.29 8.53
C VAL A 90 15.66 4.80 7.16
N GLU A 91 16.18 5.70 6.31
CA GLU A 91 16.98 5.38 5.12
C GLU A 91 18.39 4.82 5.44
N THR A 92 19.03 5.26 6.53
CA THR A 92 20.37 4.81 6.94
C THR A 92 20.37 3.61 7.89
N ALA A 93 19.26 3.36 8.58
CA ALA A 93 19.13 2.25 9.53
C ALA A 93 18.94 0.87 8.86
N THR A 94 18.70 0.83 7.53
CA THR A 94 18.64 -0.42 6.77
C THR A 94 20.05 -0.83 6.31
N GLY A 95 20.90 -1.20 7.28
CA GLY A 95 22.09 -2.01 7.04
C GLY A 95 21.72 -3.48 6.85
N PRO A 96 22.61 -4.31 6.27
CA PRO A 96 22.29 -5.68 5.91
C PRO A 96 22.43 -6.57 7.14
N GLU A 97 21.38 -6.77 7.94
CA GLU A 97 21.17 -8.01 8.69
C GLU A 97 19.88 -8.02 9.52
N ASP A 98 19.23 -9.19 9.47
CA ASP A 98 18.15 -9.70 10.32
C ASP A 98 16.67 -9.31 10.04
N LYS A 99 16.05 -10.07 9.13
CA LYS A 99 14.65 -9.98 8.66
C LYS A 99 13.60 -10.53 9.62
N ARG A 100 13.84 -10.52 10.93
CA ARG A 100 12.85 -10.92 11.92
C ARG A 100 12.75 -9.84 12.98
N THR A 101 11.59 -9.19 13.03
CA THR A 101 11.10 -8.40 14.17
C THR A 101 11.63 -6.97 14.34
N THR A 102 11.46 -6.08 13.36
CA THR A 102 11.13 -4.67 13.68
C THR A 102 10.25 -4.05 12.59
N ARG A 103 9.12 -3.48 13.01
CA ARG A 103 8.04 -2.91 12.18
C ARG A 103 8.39 -1.50 11.66
N THR A 104 9.67 -1.25 11.41
CA THR A 104 10.23 0.10 11.14
C THR A 104 11.33 0.11 10.08
N GLU A 105 11.36 -0.86 9.17
CA GLU A 105 12.08 -0.66 7.91
C GLU A 105 11.29 0.40 7.10
N ILE A 106 11.90 1.56 6.79
CA ILE A 106 11.40 2.38 5.68
C ILE A 106 11.38 1.42 4.53
N ASN A 107 10.18 1.22 4.03
CA ASN A 107 10.00 0.40 2.86
C ASN A 107 10.85 1.02 1.74
N PRO A 108 11.93 0.34 1.26
CA PRO A 108 12.87 0.89 0.27
C PRO A 108 12.18 1.40 -1.00
N TYR A 109 10.91 1.02 -1.17
CA TYR A 109 9.99 1.40 -2.23
C TYR A 109 9.72 2.92 -2.34
N HIS A 110 9.90 3.72 -1.28
CA HIS A 110 9.62 5.17 -1.34
C HIS A 110 10.67 5.99 -2.13
N LYS A 111 11.96 5.62 -2.08
CA LYS A 111 13.03 6.43 -2.67
C LYS A 111 13.00 6.44 -4.19
N ASP A 112 12.63 5.31 -4.79
CA ASP A 112 12.60 5.18 -6.24
C ASP A 112 11.30 5.68 -6.84
N ALA A 113 10.21 5.72 -6.07
CA ALA A 113 8.96 6.35 -6.49
C ALA A 113 9.16 7.85 -6.80
N VAL A 114 9.95 8.57 -5.99
CA VAL A 114 10.30 9.98 -6.25
C VAL A 114 11.13 10.10 -7.54
N LYS A 115 12.06 9.19 -7.80
CA LYS A 115 12.81 9.18 -9.07
C LYS A 115 11.89 8.98 -10.28
N CYS A 116 10.86 8.15 -10.16
CA CYS A 116 9.83 8.01 -11.19
C CYS A 116 9.00 9.29 -11.38
N LEU A 117 8.54 9.91 -10.29
CA LEU A 117 7.78 11.17 -10.36
C LEU A 117 8.59 12.31 -10.99
N LEU A 118 9.89 12.35 -10.74
CA LEU A 118 10.82 13.32 -11.33
C LEU A 118 11.26 12.95 -12.76
N GLY A 119 10.74 11.87 -13.35
CA GLY A 119 11.11 11.40 -14.68
C GLY A 119 12.54 10.85 -14.80
N ARG A 120 13.22 10.62 -13.67
CA ARG A 120 14.59 10.10 -13.60
C ARG A 120 14.67 8.58 -13.67
N LYS A 121 13.51 7.90 -13.61
CA LYS A 121 13.38 6.44 -13.72
C LYS A 121 12.08 6.11 -14.43
N ALA A 122 12.12 5.21 -15.42
CA ALA A 122 10.90 4.76 -16.07
C ALA A 122 10.02 3.98 -15.07
N GLY A 123 8.71 4.19 -15.12
CA GLY A 123 7.77 3.51 -14.21
C GLY A 123 7.81 1.98 -14.34
N GLY A 124 8.08 1.46 -15.54
CA GLY A 124 8.25 0.03 -15.79
C GLY A 124 9.46 -0.57 -15.07
N ASP A 125 10.60 0.14 -15.06
CA ASP A 125 11.81 -0.32 -14.38
C ASP A 125 11.63 -0.32 -12.86
N PHE A 126 11.01 0.73 -12.33
CA PHE A 126 10.60 0.76 -10.94
C PHE A 126 9.71 -0.43 -10.61
N LEU A 127 8.64 -0.65 -11.37
CA LEU A 127 7.71 -1.75 -11.13
C LEU A 127 8.42 -3.12 -11.11
N LYS A 128 9.37 -3.38 -12.01
CA LYS A 128 10.13 -4.64 -12.04
C LYS A 128 11.00 -4.87 -10.83
N GLU A 129 11.54 -3.81 -10.23
CA GLU A 129 12.31 -3.91 -9.00
C GLU A 129 11.40 -4.07 -7.78
N GLN A 130 10.26 -3.37 -7.76
CA GLN A 130 9.30 -3.45 -6.65
C GLN A 130 8.54 -4.77 -6.62
N MET A 131 8.26 -5.30 -7.80
CA MET A 131 7.40 -6.45 -8.01
C MET A 131 8.09 -7.37 -9.01
N PRO A 132 9.00 -8.26 -8.57
CA PRO A 132 9.78 -9.11 -9.47
C PRO A 132 8.93 -9.89 -10.49
N VAL A 133 7.70 -10.25 -10.10
CA VAL A 133 6.71 -10.92 -10.96
C VAL A 133 6.27 -10.07 -12.17
N ALA A 134 6.49 -8.76 -12.16
CA ALA A 134 6.19 -7.88 -13.28
C ALA A 134 6.95 -8.28 -14.55
N ARG A 135 8.16 -8.85 -14.41
CA ARG A 135 8.90 -9.42 -15.53
C ARG A 135 8.14 -10.57 -16.20
N CYS A 136 7.47 -11.41 -15.41
CA CYS A 136 6.63 -12.49 -15.94
C CYS A 136 5.41 -11.92 -16.67
N PHE A 137 4.86 -10.79 -16.21
CA PHE A 137 3.72 -10.16 -16.88
C PHE A 137 4.07 -9.65 -18.28
N GLU A 138 5.30 -9.19 -18.51
CA GLU A 138 5.77 -8.82 -19.85
C GLU A 138 5.79 -10.02 -20.80
N GLU A 139 6.26 -11.18 -20.32
CA GLU A 139 6.25 -12.41 -21.12
C GLU A 139 4.83 -12.89 -21.40
N ILE A 140 3.93 -12.82 -20.41
CA ILE A 140 2.52 -13.14 -20.59
C ILE A 140 1.87 -12.21 -21.63
N ASN A 141 2.21 -10.93 -21.63
CA ASN A 141 1.69 -9.96 -22.60
C ASN A 141 2.21 -10.18 -24.02
N ARG A 142 3.27 -10.98 -24.22
CA ARG A 142 3.73 -11.40 -25.56
C ARG A 142 2.97 -12.61 -26.12
N LEU A 143 2.18 -13.31 -25.30
CA LEU A 143 1.35 -14.42 -25.76
C LEU A 143 0.29 -13.95 -26.78
N PRO A 144 -0.30 -14.85 -27.58
CA PRO A 144 -1.39 -14.49 -28.50
C PRO A 144 -2.56 -13.80 -27.77
N GLU A 145 -3.23 -12.84 -28.42
CA GLU A 145 -4.33 -12.06 -27.83
C GLU A 145 -5.48 -12.93 -27.30
N ARG A 146 -5.71 -14.08 -27.93
CA ARG A 146 -6.79 -15.00 -27.56
C ARG A 146 -6.48 -15.79 -26.28
N SER A 147 -5.26 -15.69 -25.75
CA SER A 147 -4.82 -16.45 -24.57
C SER A 147 -5.63 -16.08 -23.32
N VAL A 148 -5.95 -17.08 -22.53
CA VAL A 148 -6.61 -16.94 -21.23
C VAL A 148 -5.70 -17.58 -20.19
N ILE A 149 -5.30 -16.77 -19.21
CA ILE A 149 -4.29 -17.14 -18.22
C ILE A 149 -4.99 -17.38 -16.88
N LEU A 150 -4.82 -18.57 -16.33
CA LEU A 150 -5.22 -18.87 -14.95
C LEU A 150 -4.06 -18.53 -14.01
N PHE A 151 -4.29 -17.61 -13.07
CA PHE A 151 -3.31 -17.24 -12.05
C PHE A 151 -3.56 -18.03 -10.77
N ILE A 152 -2.53 -18.68 -10.28
CA ILE A 152 -2.49 -19.40 -9.00
C ILE A 152 -1.43 -18.76 -8.13
N GLY A 153 -1.79 -18.31 -6.94
CA GLY A 153 -0.89 -17.65 -6.02
C GLY A 153 -0.66 -16.17 -6.32
N GLU A 154 -1.35 -15.57 -7.30
CA GLU A 154 -1.13 -14.17 -7.66
C GLU A 154 -2.44 -13.41 -7.76
N ALA A 155 -2.58 -12.38 -6.91
CA ALA A 155 -3.77 -11.57 -6.79
C ALA A 155 -3.62 -10.18 -7.45
N ARG A 156 -2.44 -9.87 -8.01
CA ARG A 156 -2.11 -8.55 -8.59
C ARG A 156 -1.83 -8.59 -10.11
N PRO A 157 -2.64 -9.26 -10.96
CA PRO A 157 -2.39 -9.30 -12.40
C PRO A 157 -2.83 -8.00 -13.11
N PHE A 158 -2.72 -6.83 -12.47
CA PHE A 158 -3.21 -5.55 -12.99
C PHE A 158 -2.55 -5.20 -14.32
N TYR A 159 -1.24 -5.41 -14.42
CA TYR A 159 -0.42 -5.12 -15.61
C TYR A 159 -0.46 -6.22 -16.69
N VAL A 160 -1.30 -7.24 -16.52
CA VAL A 160 -1.51 -8.28 -17.52
C VAL A 160 -2.62 -7.85 -18.46
N GLU A 161 -2.30 -7.75 -19.75
CA GLU A 161 -3.21 -7.34 -20.82
C GLU A 161 -4.03 -8.50 -21.38
N ARG A 162 -3.56 -9.74 -21.19
CA ARG A 162 -4.29 -10.94 -21.62
C ARG A 162 -5.48 -11.22 -20.72
N ARG A 163 -6.46 -11.96 -21.26
CA ARG A 163 -7.60 -12.42 -20.48
C ARG A 163 -7.08 -13.24 -19.30
N LYS A 164 -7.60 -12.96 -18.11
CA LYS A 164 -7.05 -13.47 -16.85
C LYS A 164 -8.16 -13.95 -15.95
N ILE A 165 -7.93 -15.08 -15.31
CA ILE A 165 -8.75 -15.65 -14.25
C ILE A 165 -7.86 -15.72 -13.02
N PHE A 166 -8.29 -15.11 -11.93
CA PHE A 166 -7.53 -15.04 -10.69
C PHE A 166 -8.47 -14.84 -9.52
N TRP A 167 -7.96 -15.10 -8.32
CA TRP A 167 -8.65 -14.89 -7.06
C TRP A 167 -7.73 -14.20 -6.06
N THR A 168 -8.31 -13.46 -5.13
CA THR A 168 -7.63 -13.02 -3.93
C THR A 168 -7.68 -14.13 -2.87
N VAL A 169 -6.86 -14.01 -1.82
CA VAL A 169 -6.86 -14.96 -0.69
C VAL A 169 -8.17 -14.99 0.11
N PHE A 170 -9.06 -14.03 -0.12
CA PHE A 170 -10.34 -13.94 0.56
C PHE A 170 -11.50 -14.44 -0.29
N ASP A 171 -11.26 -14.74 -1.57
CA ASP A 171 -12.28 -15.25 -2.46
C ASP A 171 -12.40 -16.78 -2.34
N ARG A 172 -13.58 -17.30 -2.67
CA ARG A 172 -13.77 -18.72 -2.88
C ARG A 172 -13.04 -19.14 -4.16
N ASN A 173 -12.00 -19.95 -4.01
CA ASN A 173 -11.11 -20.34 -5.11
C ASN A 173 -11.73 -21.48 -5.93
N VAL A 174 -12.38 -21.16 -7.05
CA VAL A 174 -13.06 -22.16 -7.90
C VAL A 174 -12.07 -23.18 -8.48
N PHE A 175 -10.81 -22.81 -8.71
CA PHE A 175 -9.79 -23.78 -9.15
C PHE A 175 -9.53 -24.83 -8.07
N GLU A 176 -9.46 -24.43 -6.80
CA GLU A 176 -9.32 -25.37 -5.70
C GLU A 176 -10.51 -26.33 -5.61
N GLU A 177 -11.73 -25.83 -5.75
CA GLU A 177 -12.93 -26.68 -5.74
C GLU A 177 -12.93 -27.69 -6.89
N MET A 178 -12.59 -27.24 -8.10
CA MET A 178 -12.43 -28.11 -9.25
C MET A 178 -11.36 -29.17 -8.99
N ALA A 179 -10.21 -28.76 -8.45
CA ALA A 179 -9.11 -29.67 -8.17
C ALA A 179 -9.49 -30.74 -7.11
N MET A 180 -10.24 -30.36 -6.08
CA MET A 180 -10.72 -31.30 -5.06
C MET A 180 -11.84 -32.22 -5.59
N ALA A 181 -12.70 -31.73 -6.48
CA ALA A 181 -13.79 -32.52 -7.05
C ALA A 181 -13.35 -33.42 -8.22
N SER A 182 -12.21 -33.10 -8.86
CA SER A 182 -11.70 -33.82 -10.01
C SER A 182 -11.22 -35.22 -9.63
N ALA A 183 -11.64 -36.22 -10.41
CA ALA A 183 -11.20 -37.61 -10.22
C ALA A 183 -9.74 -37.85 -10.64
N SER A 184 -9.18 -37.00 -11.51
CA SER A 184 -7.79 -37.08 -11.97
C SER A 184 -7.29 -35.72 -12.51
N THR A 185 -5.98 -35.62 -12.72
CA THR A 185 -5.36 -34.45 -13.36
C THR A 185 -5.81 -34.24 -14.80
N ASP A 186 -6.13 -35.32 -15.52
CA ASP A 186 -6.59 -35.23 -16.90
C ASP A 186 -7.99 -34.62 -16.98
N VAL A 187 -8.89 -35.05 -16.08
CA VAL A 187 -10.23 -34.47 -15.94
C VAL A 187 -10.14 -32.99 -15.59
N LEU A 188 -9.30 -32.61 -14.62
CA LEU A 188 -9.08 -31.21 -14.27
C LEU A 188 -8.56 -30.40 -15.47
N ALA A 189 -7.61 -30.95 -16.22
CA ALA A 189 -7.07 -30.30 -17.41
C ALA A 189 -8.13 -30.12 -18.51
N GLU A 190 -9.00 -31.10 -18.71
CA GLU A 190 -10.14 -31.00 -19.64
C GLU A 190 -11.14 -29.93 -19.19
N GLU A 191 -11.49 -29.87 -17.91
CA GLU A 191 -12.37 -28.82 -17.38
C GLU A 191 -11.79 -27.42 -17.54
N LEU A 192 -10.48 -27.25 -17.30
CA LEU A 192 -9.79 -25.98 -17.53
C LEU A 192 -9.82 -25.58 -19.00
N ARG A 193 -9.55 -26.53 -19.91
CA ARG A 193 -9.66 -26.29 -21.36
C ARG A 193 -11.09 -25.95 -21.78
N ALA A 194 -12.10 -26.62 -21.22
CA ALA A 194 -13.51 -26.33 -21.48
C ALA A 194 -13.91 -24.92 -21.04
N ARG A 195 -13.25 -24.37 -20.01
CA ARG A 195 -13.38 -22.96 -19.57
C ARG A 195 -12.56 -21.98 -20.41
N GLY A 196 -11.87 -22.47 -21.45
CA GLY A 196 -11.06 -21.67 -22.35
C GLY A 196 -9.69 -21.27 -21.81
N VAL A 197 -9.24 -21.85 -20.69
CA VAL A 197 -7.90 -21.61 -20.14
C VAL A 197 -6.86 -22.15 -21.12
N THR A 198 -5.90 -21.32 -21.51
CA THR A 198 -4.81 -21.71 -22.43
C THR A 198 -3.46 -21.79 -21.74
N HIS A 199 -3.25 -21.03 -20.67
CA HIS A 199 -2.01 -21.06 -19.90
C HIS A 199 -2.31 -20.99 -18.40
N VAL A 200 -1.41 -21.55 -17.59
CA VAL A 200 -1.45 -21.47 -16.13
C VAL A 200 -0.18 -20.77 -15.67
N PHE A 201 -0.35 -19.78 -14.80
CA PHE A 201 0.73 -19.07 -14.13
C PHE A 201 0.68 -19.37 -12.63
N ILE A 202 1.81 -19.78 -12.05
CA ILE A 202 1.89 -20.16 -10.63
C ILE A 202 2.95 -19.31 -9.93
N ASN A 203 2.55 -18.56 -8.90
CA ASN A 203 3.45 -17.77 -8.06
C ASN A 203 3.68 -18.47 -6.71
N TYR A 204 4.65 -19.38 -6.67
CA TYR A 204 4.98 -20.13 -5.45
C TYR A 204 5.41 -19.24 -4.28
N GLY A 205 6.15 -18.16 -4.54
CA GLY A 205 6.63 -17.26 -3.48
C GLY A 205 5.49 -16.55 -2.75
N GLU A 206 4.45 -16.16 -3.48
CA GLU A 206 3.25 -15.59 -2.87
C GLU A 206 2.41 -16.65 -2.15
N ILE A 207 2.27 -17.88 -2.68
CA ILE A 207 1.61 -18.98 -1.98
C ILE A 207 2.25 -19.21 -0.61
N GLU A 208 3.58 -19.29 -0.55
CA GLU A 208 4.31 -19.46 0.71
C GLU A 208 4.10 -18.26 1.66
N ARG A 209 4.12 -17.03 1.11
CA ARG A 209 3.84 -15.83 1.90
C ARG A 209 2.43 -15.87 2.48
N TYR A 210 1.44 -16.32 1.70
CA TYR A 210 0.06 -16.42 2.15
C TYR A 210 -0.10 -17.45 3.26
N ASP A 211 0.49 -18.64 3.11
CA ASP A 211 0.48 -19.65 4.18
C ASP A 211 1.11 -19.18 5.48
N ARG A 212 2.08 -18.26 5.42
CA ARG A 212 2.67 -17.65 6.61
C ARG A 212 1.83 -16.52 7.20
N THR A 213 1.13 -15.74 6.37
CA THR A 213 0.48 -14.48 6.79
C THR A 213 -1.03 -14.57 6.99
N TYR A 214 -1.67 -15.54 6.34
CA TYR A 214 -3.13 -15.73 6.34
C TYR A 214 -3.56 -17.10 6.85
N ALA A 215 -2.64 -17.97 7.29
CA ALA A 215 -3.05 -19.19 7.99
C ALA A 215 -3.79 -18.84 9.28
N PHE A 216 -4.88 -19.57 9.56
CA PHE A 216 -5.72 -19.34 10.73
C PHE A 216 -6.14 -20.68 11.36
N VAL A 217 -6.63 -20.62 12.60
CA VAL A 217 -7.16 -21.78 13.31
C VAL A 217 -8.66 -21.59 13.49
N HIS A 218 -9.44 -22.61 13.12
CA HIS A 218 -10.88 -22.64 13.31
C HIS A 218 -11.28 -24.04 13.76
N ASP A 219 -12.07 -24.15 14.83
CA ASP A 219 -12.50 -25.41 15.44
C ASP A 219 -11.35 -26.38 15.74
N GLY A 220 -10.21 -25.85 16.23
CA GLY A 220 -9.03 -26.65 16.56
C GLY A 220 -8.23 -27.17 15.36
N ARG A 221 -8.71 -26.93 14.13
CA ARG A 221 -7.98 -27.25 12.89
C ARG A 221 -7.24 -26.02 12.38
N ARG A 222 -5.97 -26.20 12.00
CA ARG A 222 -5.18 -25.17 11.31
C ARG A 222 -5.44 -25.24 9.81
N TYR A 223 -5.82 -24.12 9.24
CA TYR A 223 -6.01 -23.92 7.81
C TYR A 223 -4.82 -23.14 7.25
N LYS A 224 -4.39 -23.53 6.05
CA LYS A 224 -3.38 -22.80 5.27
C LYS A 224 -3.98 -21.49 4.74
N GLY A 225 -3.11 -20.58 4.31
CA GLY A 225 -3.53 -19.23 3.93
C GLY A 225 -3.99 -19.13 2.48
N TYR A 226 -3.61 -20.08 1.62
CA TYR A 226 -3.96 -20.04 0.19
C TYR A 226 -4.80 -21.23 -0.29
N PHE A 227 -4.35 -22.46 0.01
CA PHE A 227 -5.09 -23.69 -0.32
C PHE A 227 -5.59 -24.33 0.96
N ASN A 228 -6.90 -24.49 1.09
CA ASN A 228 -7.58 -25.20 2.17
C ASN A 228 -7.62 -26.74 2.01
N MET A 229 -6.92 -27.29 1.00
CA MET A 229 -6.71 -28.74 0.86
C MET A 229 -6.03 -29.37 2.08
#